data_AF-A0A0E2LWA2-F1
#
_entry.id   AF-A0A0E2LWA2-F1
#
_cell.length_a   1.000
_cell.length_b   1.000
_cell.length_c   1.000
_cell.angle_alpha   90.00
_cell.angle_beta   90.00
_cell.angle_gamma   90.00
#
_symmetry.space_group_name_H-M   'P 1'
#
loop_
_entity.id
_entity.type
_entity.pdbx_description
1 polymer ?
#
loop_
_entity_poly.entity_id
_entity_poly.type
_entity_poly.pdbx_seq_one_letter_code
_entity_poly.pdbx_strand_id
1 'polypeptide(L)'
;MSIHDWFDRHIGTITYSMYGSRNGADGTADCSGSVSQALKEAGYNISGLPSTVSLGSQLAANGFTRIHVWAGGGDNGWDVSMDDIVLMSWSSAGMAYSGGAGGHVGIIHDDAETFESCDYWTGGQANTAITRHDVTAYINNSISNGLRYYEVWRKGGSTPSAPVQNNTAAVKKVNVTYGLKLKNGGWLDPVTNFGAGDEGFAGLPNHAHDLLYIRVDHGGLQYRVSTLEDGWLDWVYKGDPNDTVNGCAGIVGHTIDKVQMIYLTPAGEPYQQAYYRTQTTARENWLDVCCDDGTSIALYDGWAGMPGEPLDRLQIGIGSVSPF
;
A
#
# COMPACT_ATOMS: atom_id res chain seq x y z
N MET A 1 -27.84 -7.62 -11.90
CA MET A 1 -27.90 -6.23 -11.43
C MET A 1 -26.47 -5.74 -11.46
N SER A 2 -26.23 -4.61 -12.10
CA SER A 2 -24.92 -3.97 -12.13
C SER A 2 -24.67 -3.26 -10.81
N ILE A 3 -23.44 -2.83 -10.53
CA ILE A 3 -23.10 -2.20 -9.24
C ILE A 3 -23.82 -0.84 -9.14
N HIS A 4 -23.83 -0.07 -10.22
CA HIS A 4 -24.50 1.22 -10.29
C HIS A 4 -26.02 1.20 -10.09
N ASP A 5 -26.70 0.10 -10.39
CA ASP A 5 -28.16 -0.02 -10.22
C ASP A 5 -28.60 0.27 -8.77
N TRP A 6 -27.71 0.04 -7.78
CA TRP A 6 -27.98 0.43 -6.41
C TRP A 6 -27.99 1.95 -6.26
N PHE A 7 -26.99 2.65 -6.79
CA PHE A 7 -26.88 4.10 -6.65
C PHE A 7 -28.01 4.83 -7.40
N ASP A 8 -28.31 4.41 -8.64
CA ASP A 8 -29.43 4.94 -9.44
C ASP A 8 -30.76 4.96 -8.67
N ARG A 9 -31.07 3.89 -7.93
CA ARG A 9 -32.31 3.77 -7.15
C ARG A 9 -32.30 4.61 -5.87
N HIS A 10 -31.13 5.03 -5.41
CA HIS A 10 -30.93 5.67 -4.11
C HIS A 10 -30.62 7.18 -4.21
N ILE A 11 -30.54 7.73 -5.43
CA ILE A 11 -30.54 9.17 -5.66
C ILE A 11 -31.79 9.79 -5.01
N GLY A 12 -31.60 10.83 -4.21
CA GLY A 12 -32.70 11.56 -3.58
C GLY A 12 -33.34 10.85 -2.39
N THR A 13 -32.76 9.75 -1.87
CA THR A 13 -33.34 8.99 -0.74
C THR A 13 -32.37 8.71 0.40
N ILE A 14 -31.06 8.88 0.21
CA ILE A 14 -30.04 8.54 1.21
C ILE A 14 -29.44 9.77 1.90
N THR A 15 -29.36 9.73 3.22
CA THR A 15 -28.61 10.70 4.05
C THR A 15 -27.28 10.10 4.48
N TYR A 16 -26.19 10.87 4.42
CA TYR A 16 -24.86 10.36 4.77
C TYR A 16 -24.79 10.08 6.28
N SER A 17 -24.35 8.87 6.66
CA SER A 17 -24.09 8.50 8.05
C SER A 17 -23.17 7.29 8.16
N MET A 18 -22.13 7.41 8.96
CA MET A 18 -21.25 6.29 9.36
C MET A 18 -21.82 5.49 10.55
N TYR A 19 -22.87 5.99 11.20
CA TYR A 19 -23.42 5.42 12.45
C TYR A 19 -24.78 4.73 12.27
N GLY A 20 -25.47 5.01 11.16
CA GLY A 20 -26.73 4.35 10.82
C GLY A 20 -26.49 2.97 10.19
N SER A 21 -27.40 2.54 9.31
CA SER A 21 -27.27 1.23 8.65
C SER A 21 -26.05 1.11 7.72
N ARG A 22 -25.51 2.25 7.26
CA ARG A 22 -24.39 2.37 6.31
C ARG A 22 -24.66 1.80 4.91
N ASN A 23 -25.73 1.03 4.72
CA ASN A 23 -26.08 0.33 3.49
C ASN A 23 -27.42 0.76 2.88
N GLY A 24 -28.04 1.81 3.40
CA GLY A 24 -29.31 2.36 2.92
C GLY A 24 -30.56 1.71 3.50
N ALA A 25 -30.46 0.67 4.33
CA ALA A 25 -31.62 -0.04 4.86
C ALA A 25 -32.54 0.82 5.76
N ASP A 26 -31.98 1.87 6.37
CA ASP A 26 -32.70 2.85 7.19
C ASP A 26 -32.74 4.26 6.55
N GLY A 27 -32.46 4.37 5.24
CA GLY A 27 -32.31 5.65 4.56
C GLY A 27 -30.96 6.34 4.81
N THR A 28 -30.01 5.68 5.46
CA THR A 28 -28.65 6.21 5.67
C THR A 28 -27.56 5.29 5.12
N ALA A 29 -26.50 5.88 4.58
CA ALA A 29 -25.34 5.13 4.11
C ALA A 29 -24.04 5.91 4.28
N ASP A 30 -22.90 5.23 4.16
CA ASP A 30 -21.60 5.87 3.91
C ASP A 30 -20.95 5.32 2.64
N CYS A 31 -19.82 5.91 2.22
CA CYS A 31 -19.12 5.54 1.00
C CYS A 31 -18.85 4.02 0.90
N SER A 32 -18.19 3.44 1.89
CA SER A 32 -17.82 2.02 1.87
C SER A 32 -19.00 1.08 2.08
N GLY A 33 -19.99 1.46 2.90
CA GLY A 33 -21.18 0.66 3.16
C GLY A 33 -22.13 0.61 1.96
N SER A 34 -22.31 1.72 1.25
CA SER A 34 -23.10 1.78 0.01
C SER A 34 -22.47 0.94 -1.11
N VAL A 35 -21.17 1.09 -1.38
CA VAL A 35 -20.45 0.25 -2.36
C VAL A 35 -20.52 -1.23 -1.98
N SER A 36 -20.36 -1.56 -0.69
CA SER A 36 -20.48 -2.93 -0.21
C SER A 36 -21.87 -3.52 -0.45
N GLN A 37 -22.93 -2.73 -0.25
CA GLN A 37 -24.31 -3.16 -0.49
C GLN A 37 -24.60 -3.33 -1.98
N ALA A 38 -24.15 -2.37 -2.80
CA ALA A 38 -24.25 -2.44 -4.25
C ALA A 38 -23.58 -3.71 -4.81
N LEU A 39 -22.37 -4.04 -4.31
CA LEU A 39 -21.67 -5.27 -4.66
C LEU A 39 -22.45 -6.54 -4.28
N LYS A 40 -23.06 -6.58 -3.09
CA LYS A 40 -23.89 -7.73 -2.68
C LYS A 40 -25.10 -7.92 -3.57
N GLU A 41 -25.78 -6.83 -3.94
CA GLU A 41 -26.95 -6.86 -4.82
C GLU A 41 -26.57 -7.23 -6.26
N ALA A 42 -25.35 -6.88 -6.68
CA ALA A 42 -24.75 -7.36 -7.93
C ALA A 42 -24.32 -8.85 -7.88
N GLY A 43 -24.43 -9.50 -6.73
CA GLY A 43 -24.17 -10.94 -6.55
C GLY A 43 -22.75 -11.30 -6.09
N TYR A 44 -21.94 -10.32 -5.69
CA TYR A 44 -20.60 -10.57 -5.15
C TYR A 44 -20.66 -10.99 -3.68
N ASN A 45 -19.77 -11.91 -3.30
CA ASN A 45 -19.67 -12.42 -1.94
C ASN A 45 -18.88 -11.46 -1.06
N ILE A 46 -19.53 -10.36 -0.65
CA ILE A 46 -18.99 -9.39 0.30
C ILE A 46 -19.49 -9.72 1.70
N SER A 47 -18.55 -9.92 2.63
CA SER A 47 -18.84 -10.16 4.05
C SER A 47 -18.89 -8.85 4.81
N GLY A 48 -19.98 -8.64 5.56
CA GLY A 48 -20.19 -7.43 6.36
C GLY A 48 -20.26 -6.14 5.52
N LEU A 49 -19.87 -5.02 6.10
CA LEU A 49 -19.74 -3.72 5.41
C LEU A 49 -18.30 -3.21 5.65
N PRO A 50 -17.31 -3.75 4.90
CA PRO A 50 -15.90 -3.40 5.10
C PRO A 50 -15.66 -1.89 4.99
N SER A 51 -14.59 -1.42 5.62
CA SER A 51 -14.11 -0.06 5.41
C SER A 51 -13.32 0.01 4.11
N THR A 52 -12.95 1.22 3.70
CA THR A 52 -12.02 1.45 2.58
C THR A 52 -10.68 0.74 2.75
N VAL A 53 -10.24 0.49 3.99
CA VAL A 53 -9.00 -0.26 4.31
C VAL A 53 -9.13 -1.74 3.90
N SER A 54 -10.29 -2.35 4.14
CA SER A 54 -10.49 -3.80 3.98
C SER A 54 -11.33 -4.19 2.76
N LEU A 55 -11.92 -3.23 2.04
CA LEU A 55 -12.73 -3.50 0.86
C LEU A 55 -11.89 -4.07 -0.29
N GLY A 56 -10.67 -3.55 -0.51
CA GLY A 56 -9.78 -4.02 -1.57
C GLY A 56 -9.50 -5.53 -1.54
N SER A 57 -9.31 -6.12 -0.35
CA SER A 57 -9.08 -7.56 -0.22
C SER A 57 -10.32 -8.39 -0.59
N GLN A 58 -11.52 -7.90 -0.31
CA GLN A 58 -12.76 -8.57 -0.70
C GLN A 58 -13.05 -8.41 -2.20
N LEU A 59 -12.68 -7.29 -2.80
CA LEU A 59 -12.72 -7.11 -4.26
C LEU A 59 -11.83 -8.14 -4.96
N ALA A 60 -10.58 -8.28 -4.50
CA ALA A 60 -9.65 -9.29 -5.01
C ALA A 60 -10.22 -10.72 -4.90
N ALA A 61 -10.80 -11.06 -3.73
CA ALA A 61 -11.44 -12.36 -3.52
C ALA A 61 -12.64 -12.63 -4.43
N ASN A 62 -13.29 -11.57 -4.95
CA ASN A 62 -14.39 -11.65 -5.90
C ASN A 62 -13.93 -11.49 -7.37
N GLY A 63 -12.62 -11.61 -7.63
CA GLY A 63 -12.06 -11.57 -8.98
C GLY A 63 -12.18 -10.20 -9.64
N PHE A 64 -12.15 -9.13 -8.84
CA PHE A 64 -11.75 -7.81 -9.30
C PHE A 64 -10.23 -7.72 -9.31
N THR A 65 -9.72 -6.82 -10.12
CA THR A 65 -8.29 -6.57 -10.18
C THR A 65 -7.99 -5.09 -10.13
N ARG A 66 -6.97 -4.74 -9.35
CA ARG A 66 -6.49 -3.36 -9.22
C ARG A 66 -5.75 -2.95 -10.49
N ILE A 67 -6.46 -2.33 -11.43
CA ILE A 67 -5.98 -1.96 -12.76
C ILE A 67 -5.14 -0.68 -12.77
N HIS A 68 -5.29 0.18 -11.76
CA HIS A 68 -4.53 1.42 -11.67
C HIS A 68 -4.25 1.79 -10.22
N VAL A 69 -3.09 2.42 -9.99
CA VAL A 69 -2.69 3.02 -8.71
C VAL A 69 -2.04 4.37 -9.01
N TRP A 70 -2.47 5.40 -8.29
CA TRP A 70 -1.82 6.70 -8.26
C TRP A 70 -1.38 7.01 -6.84
N ALA A 71 -0.14 7.50 -6.68
CA ALA A 71 0.48 7.73 -5.37
C ALA A 71 1.24 9.07 -5.33
N GLY A 72 0.55 10.17 -5.65
CA GLY A 72 1.05 11.53 -5.36
C GLY A 72 2.10 12.10 -6.32
N GLY A 73 2.09 11.72 -7.60
CA GLY A 73 2.94 12.33 -8.63
C GLY A 73 2.71 11.73 -10.03
N GLY A 74 2.91 12.55 -11.07
CA GLY A 74 2.76 12.14 -12.48
C GLY A 74 1.36 12.37 -13.07
N ASP A 75 1.19 12.00 -14.34
CA ASP A 75 -0.13 12.00 -14.99
C ASP A 75 -1.10 11.10 -14.21
N ASN A 76 -2.31 11.60 -13.95
CA ASN A 76 -3.35 10.89 -13.20
C ASN A 76 -4.00 9.76 -14.03
N GLY A 77 -3.24 9.13 -14.95
CA GLY A 77 -3.65 8.18 -15.98
C GLY A 77 -5.00 7.55 -15.73
N TRP A 78 -6.04 8.16 -16.32
CA TRP A 78 -7.43 7.91 -15.98
C TRP A 78 -8.02 6.92 -17.00
N ASP A 79 -7.69 5.63 -16.85
CA ASP A 79 -8.33 4.54 -17.60
C ASP A 79 -9.37 3.87 -16.71
N VAL A 80 -10.58 4.44 -16.74
CA VAL A 80 -11.74 3.97 -16.01
C VAL A 80 -12.81 3.48 -16.97
N SER A 81 -13.65 2.58 -16.48
CA SER A 81 -14.82 2.06 -17.17
C SER A 81 -15.98 1.98 -16.20
N MET A 82 -17.20 1.95 -16.74
CA MET A 82 -18.41 1.77 -15.94
C MET A 82 -18.26 0.59 -14.96
N ASP A 83 -18.76 0.78 -13.73
CA ASP A 83 -18.65 -0.16 -12.60
C ASP A 83 -17.24 -0.40 -12.04
N ASP A 84 -16.22 0.33 -12.50
CA ASP A 84 -14.95 0.36 -11.78
C ASP A 84 -15.13 0.96 -10.39
N ILE A 85 -14.41 0.41 -9.41
CA ILE A 85 -14.43 0.87 -8.03
C ILE A 85 -13.16 1.66 -7.76
N VAL A 86 -13.29 2.91 -7.34
CA VAL A 86 -12.14 3.76 -7.02
C VAL A 86 -12.01 3.89 -5.52
N LEU A 87 -10.93 3.33 -4.97
CA LEU A 87 -10.55 3.45 -3.57
C LEU A 87 -9.57 4.61 -3.39
N MET A 88 -9.77 5.45 -2.38
CA MET A 88 -9.01 6.68 -2.17
C MET A 88 -8.47 6.79 -0.74
N SER A 89 -7.28 7.37 -0.60
CA SER A 89 -6.63 7.67 0.67
C SER A 89 -5.94 9.03 0.65
N TRP A 90 -6.19 9.82 1.70
CA TRP A 90 -5.51 11.09 1.96
C TRP A 90 -4.11 10.90 2.53
N SER A 91 -3.73 9.65 2.83
CA SER A 91 -2.36 9.29 3.17
C SER A 91 -1.60 8.86 1.93
N SER A 92 -0.40 9.40 1.73
CA SER A 92 0.53 8.91 0.70
C SER A 92 1.03 7.49 0.99
N ALA A 93 0.79 6.96 2.20
CA ALA A 93 1.17 5.62 2.60
C ALA A 93 0.15 4.53 2.19
N GLY A 94 -0.85 4.87 1.38
CA GLY A 94 -1.76 3.92 0.73
C GLY A 94 -3.10 3.71 1.44
N MET A 95 -3.85 2.69 0.99
CA MET A 95 -5.19 2.35 1.52
C MET A 95 -5.18 1.83 2.96
N ALA A 96 -4.05 1.35 3.50
CA ALA A 96 -3.95 0.91 4.89
C ALA A 96 -4.30 2.03 5.91
N TYR A 97 -4.13 3.29 5.50
CA TYR A 97 -4.36 4.48 6.32
C TYR A 97 -5.66 5.20 5.98
N SER A 98 -6.54 4.58 5.20
CA SER A 98 -7.77 5.18 4.71
C SER A 98 -8.95 5.08 5.69
N GLY A 99 -8.71 4.62 6.91
CA GLY A 99 -9.76 4.38 7.91
C GLY A 99 -10.44 5.67 8.37
N GLY A 100 -11.72 5.57 8.73
CA GLY A 100 -12.50 6.72 9.20
C GLY A 100 -12.61 7.80 8.13
N ALA A 101 -12.20 9.02 8.46
CA ALA A 101 -12.16 10.16 7.54
C ALA A 101 -10.93 10.17 6.61
N GLY A 102 -10.01 9.20 6.74
CA GLY A 102 -8.77 9.14 5.97
C GLY A 102 -8.92 8.62 4.54
N GLY A 103 -10.13 8.18 4.16
CA GLY A 103 -10.37 7.53 2.88
C GLY A 103 -11.76 7.74 2.32
N HIS A 104 -11.89 7.38 1.05
CA HIS A 104 -13.14 7.44 0.33
C HIS A 104 -13.23 6.30 -0.69
N VAL A 105 -14.44 6.00 -1.14
CA VAL A 105 -14.67 5.04 -2.22
C VAL A 105 -15.92 5.42 -2.98
N GLY A 106 -15.90 5.19 -4.28
CA GLY A 106 -17.08 5.30 -5.13
C GLY A 106 -16.93 4.41 -6.36
N ILE A 107 -17.87 4.55 -7.28
CA ILE A 107 -17.89 3.81 -8.53
C ILE A 107 -17.84 4.75 -9.72
N ILE A 108 -17.46 4.21 -10.86
CA ILE A 108 -17.49 4.90 -12.13
C ILE A 108 -18.84 4.62 -12.82
N HIS A 109 -19.51 5.67 -13.27
CA HIS A 109 -20.83 5.61 -13.89
C HIS A 109 -20.88 6.43 -15.19
N ASP A 110 -22.07 6.52 -15.81
CA ASP A 110 -22.38 7.27 -17.04
C ASP A 110 -21.27 7.15 -18.12
N ASP A 111 -21.08 5.94 -18.66
CA ASP A 111 -20.07 5.64 -19.70
C ASP A 111 -18.64 6.08 -19.35
N ALA A 112 -18.31 6.06 -18.06
CA ALA A 112 -17.02 6.42 -17.48
C ALA A 112 -16.72 7.91 -17.39
N GLU A 113 -17.74 8.76 -17.49
CA GLU A 113 -17.62 10.20 -17.32
C GLU A 113 -17.85 10.66 -15.88
N THR A 114 -18.55 9.87 -15.06
CA THR A 114 -18.93 10.29 -13.71
C THR A 114 -18.32 9.42 -12.61
N PHE A 115 -17.89 10.08 -11.54
CA PHE A 115 -17.67 9.46 -10.24
C PHE A 115 -18.96 9.55 -9.44
N GLU A 116 -19.51 8.40 -9.07
CA GLU A 116 -20.70 8.29 -8.24
C GLU A 116 -20.36 7.71 -6.87
N SER A 117 -20.81 8.37 -5.80
CA SER A 117 -20.51 7.93 -4.44
C SER A 117 -21.59 8.33 -3.44
N CYS A 118 -21.55 7.69 -2.27
CA CYS A 118 -22.21 8.16 -1.07
C CYS A 118 -21.24 9.02 -0.26
N ASP A 119 -21.40 10.33 -0.27
CA ASP A 119 -20.45 11.27 0.33
C ASP A 119 -21.11 12.41 1.12
N TYR A 120 -20.26 13.30 1.65
CA TYR A 120 -20.67 14.46 2.44
C TYR A 120 -20.62 15.78 1.65
N TRP A 121 -20.62 15.73 0.31
CA TRP A 121 -20.40 16.90 -0.56
C TRP A 121 -21.41 18.03 -0.29
N THR A 122 -22.65 17.70 0.05
CA THR A 122 -23.72 18.65 0.35
C THR A 122 -23.74 19.11 1.81
N GLY A 123 -22.73 18.77 2.61
CA GLY A 123 -22.72 19.05 4.04
C GLY A 123 -23.70 18.19 4.85
N GLY A 124 -24.02 16.99 4.36
CA GLY A 124 -24.87 16.03 5.05
C GLY A 124 -26.36 16.36 5.03
N GLN A 125 -26.82 17.15 4.05
CA GLN A 125 -28.25 17.41 3.88
C GLN A 125 -29.03 16.10 3.67
N ALA A 126 -30.23 16.06 4.23
CA ALA A 126 -31.06 14.85 4.17
C ALA A 126 -31.33 14.45 2.72
N ASN A 127 -31.18 13.16 2.42
CA ASN A 127 -31.49 12.53 1.14
C ASN A 127 -30.62 12.99 -0.06
N THR A 128 -29.46 13.59 0.21
CA THR A 128 -28.56 14.11 -0.84
C THR A 128 -27.20 13.43 -0.91
N ALA A 129 -27.01 12.32 -0.20
CA ALA A 129 -25.69 11.70 -0.04
C ALA A 129 -25.18 11.01 -1.31
N ILE A 130 -26.07 10.55 -2.20
CA ILE A 130 -25.67 9.98 -3.49
C ILE A 130 -25.44 11.13 -4.46
N THR A 131 -24.19 11.33 -4.84
CA THR A 131 -23.73 12.41 -5.69
C THR A 131 -23.07 11.87 -6.95
N ARG A 132 -23.15 12.65 -8.02
CA ARG A 132 -22.42 12.41 -9.27
C ARG A 132 -21.62 13.64 -9.63
N HIS A 133 -20.38 13.40 -9.99
CA HIS A 133 -19.46 14.44 -10.40
C HIS A 133 -18.73 14.00 -11.66
N ASP A 134 -18.41 14.94 -12.54
CA ASP A 134 -17.43 14.69 -13.59
C ASP A 134 -16.17 14.09 -12.95
N VAL A 135 -15.76 12.94 -13.45
CA VAL A 135 -14.75 12.10 -12.80
C VAL A 135 -13.40 12.81 -12.74
N THR A 136 -13.04 13.53 -13.81
CA THR A 136 -11.77 14.26 -13.90
C THR A 136 -11.76 15.44 -12.93
N ALA A 137 -12.86 16.20 -12.89
CA ALA A 137 -13.02 17.32 -11.97
C ALA A 137 -13.00 16.86 -10.51
N TYR A 138 -13.69 15.76 -10.19
CA TYR A 138 -13.74 15.21 -8.84
C TYR A 138 -12.35 14.84 -8.32
N ILE A 139 -11.57 14.14 -9.14
CA ILE A 139 -10.23 13.70 -8.77
C ILE A 139 -9.28 14.88 -8.62
N ASN A 140 -9.27 15.81 -9.57
CA ASN A 140 -8.45 17.01 -9.48
C ASN A 140 -8.80 17.86 -8.25
N ASN A 141 -10.08 17.96 -7.91
CA ASN A 141 -10.54 18.61 -6.69
C ASN A 141 -10.04 17.85 -5.45
N SER A 142 -10.14 16.52 -5.44
CA SER A 142 -9.71 15.68 -4.33
C SER A 142 -8.20 15.79 -4.10
N ILE A 143 -7.39 15.78 -5.16
CA ILE A 143 -5.93 15.99 -5.13
C ILE A 143 -5.59 17.36 -4.54
N SER A 144 -6.30 18.40 -4.99
CA SER A 144 -6.15 19.76 -4.46
C SER A 144 -6.51 19.84 -2.97
N ASN A 145 -7.45 19.01 -2.52
CA ASN A 145 -7.90 18.88 -1.13
C ASN A 145 -7.15 17.81 -0.32
N GLY A 146 -5.97 17.38 -0.77
CA GLY A 146 -5.10 16.53 0.02
C GLY A 146 -5.13 15.04 -0.31
N LEU A 147 -5.83 14.60 -1.36
CA LEU A 147 -5.73 13.22 -1.82
C LEU A 147 -4.27 12.91 -2.20
N ARG A 148 -3.75 11.77 -1.73
CA ARG A 148 -2.36 11.36 -1.97
C ARG A 148 -2.25 9.97 -2.58
N TYR A 149 -3.33 9.21 -2.59
CA TYR A 149 -3.33 7.86 -3.09
C TYR A 149 -4.72 7.46 -3.58
N TYR A 150 -4.82 6.79 -4.74
CA TYR A 150 -6.03 6.09 -5.14
C TYR A 150 -5.73 4.84 -5.96
N GLU A 151 -6.68 3.91 -5.96
CA GLU A 151 -6.66 2.66 -6.71
C GLU A 151 -7.94 2.54 -7.53
N VAL A 152 -7.85 1.96 -8.73
CA VAL A 152 -9.02 1.60 -9.54
C VAL A 152 -9.11 0.09 -9.65
N TRP A 153 -10.28 -0.47 -9.37
CA TRP A 153 -10.55 -1.91 -9.33
C TRP A 153 -11.63 -2.30 -10.34
N ARG A 154 -11.31 -3.20 -11.27
CA ARG A 154 -12.19 -3.64 -12.37
C ARG A 154 -12.53 -5.11 -12.27
N LYS A 155 -13.80 -5.49 -12.46
CA LYS A 155 -14.22 -6.90 -12.49
C LYS A 155 -13.81 -7.57 -13.79
N GLY A 156 -13.10 -8.70 -13.69
CA GLY A 156 -12.66 -9.41 -14.89
C GLY A 156 -11.71 -8.59 -15.77
N GLY A 157 -11.24 -7.46 -15.25
CA GLY A 157 -10.04 -6.83 -15.77
C GLY A 157 -8.93 -7.88 -15.68
N SER A 158 -8.07 -7.92 -16.69
CA SER A 158 -6.74 -8.42 -16.44
C SER A 158 -6.16 -7.59 -15.27
N THR A 159 -5.25 -8.18 -14.47
CA THR A 159 -4.23 -7.35 -13.81
C THR A 159 -3.76 -6.30 -14.79
N PRO A 160 -3.35 -5.12 -14.34
CA PRO A 160 -2.59 -4.28 -15.25
C PRO A 160 -1.48 -5.19 -15.76
N SER A 161 -1.57 -5.60 -17.04
CA SER A 161 -0.41 -5.52 -17.89
C SER A 161 0.14 -4.17 -17.53
N ALA A 162 1.28 -4.18 -16.83
CA ALA A 162 2.05 -2.99 -16.52
C ALA A 162 1.84 -2.00 -17.67
N PRO A 163 1.48 -0.74 -17.38
CA PRO A 163 0.86 0.17 -18.34
C PRO A 163 1.51 -0.02 -19.70
N VAL A 164 0.71 -0.32 -20.73
CA VAL A 164 1.21 -0.21 -22.11
C VAL A 164 1.40 1.28 -22.36
N GLN A 165 2.49 1.83 -21.82
CA GLN A 165 3.25 2.75 -22.63
C GLN A 165 3.58 1.96 -23.89
N ASN A 166 3.18 2.48 -25.04
CA ASN A 166 3.96 2.29 -26.26
C ASN A 166 5.33 2.96 -26.07
N ASN A 167 6.12 2.40 -25.15
CA ASN A 167 7.54 2.52 -25.01
C ASN A 167 7.96 1.23 -24.32
N THR A 168 8.75 0.43 -25.02
CA THR A 168 9.69 -0.54 -24.46
C THR A 168 10.66 0.18 -23.51
N ALA A 169 10.16 0.72 -22.40
CA ALA A 169 10.98 1.22 -21.31
C ALA A 169 11.48 -0.02 -20.57
N ALA A 170 12.77 -0.31 -20.72
CA ALA A 170 13.40 -1.38 -19.99
C ALA A 170 13.17 -1.20 -18.48
N VAL A 171 12.90 -2.30 -17.76
CA VAL A 171 12.88 -2.29 -16.28
C VAL A 171 14.19 -1.69 -15.83
N LYS A 172 14.15 -0.50 -15.23
CA LYS A 172 15.34 0.11 -14.66
C LYS A 172 15.81 -0.77 -13.53
N LYS A 173 17.05 -1.21 -13.61
CA LYS A 173 17.73 -1.83 -12.47
C LYS A 173 17.83 -0.78 -11.37
N VAL A 174 17.24 -1.07 -10.23
CA VAL A 174 17.32 -0.28 -9.01
C VAL A 174 18.37 -0.91 -8.11
N ASN A 175 19.33 -0.12 -7.66
CA ASN A 175 20.28 -0.57 -6.66
C ASN A 175 19.83 -0.12 -5.27
N VAL A 176 19.74 -1.07 -4.35
CA VAL A 176 19.49 -0.78 -2.92
C VAL A 176 20.79 -0.86 -2.15
N THR A 177 21.17 0.21 -1.45
CA THR A 177 22.31 0.24 -0.53
C THR A 177 21.84 0.31 0.90
N TYR A 178 22.37 -0.56 1.76
CA TYR A 178 21.94 -0.66 3.14
C TYR A 178 23.07 -1.12 4.05
N GLY A 179 23.00 -0.72 5.32
CA GLY A 179 24.01 -1.06 6.32
C GLY A 179 23.37 -1.26 7.68
N LEU A 180 23.98 -2.13 8.48
CA LEU A 180 23.65 -2.35 9.88
C LEU A 180 24.77 -1.80 10.76
N LYS A 181 24.39 -1.22 11.89
CA LYS A 181 25.30 -0.79 12.93
C LYS A 181 25.32 -1.82 14.04
N LEU A 182 26.51 -2.24 14.48
CA LEU A 182 26.64 -3.11 15.64
C LEU A 182 26.00 -2.45 16.87
N LYS A 183 25.31 -3.25 17.68
CA LYS A 183 24.74 -2.79 18.95
C LYS A 183 25.84 -2.18 19.82
N ASN A 184 25.70 -0.90 20.19
CA ASN A 184 26.71 -0.12 20.91
C ASN A 184 28.09 -0.04 20.23
N GLY A 185 28.18 -0.41 18.96
CA GLY A 185 29.40 -0.38 18.16
C GLY A 185 29.33 0.59 16.98
N GLY A 186 30.23 0.40 16.02
CA GLY A 186 30.29 1.20 14.79
C GLY A 186 29.39 0.66 13.67
N TRP A 187 29.27 1.47 12.61
CA TRP A 187 28.69 1.02 11.34
C TRP A 187 29.56 -0.05 10.70
N LEU A 188 28.94 -1.08 10.14
CA LEU A 188 29.59 -2.04 9.25
C LEU A 188 29.60 -1.49 7.81
N ASP A 189 30.43 -2.08 6.96
CA ASP A 189 30.43 -1.75 5.54
C ASP A 189 29.06 -2.04 4.92
N PRO A 190 28.49 -1.12 4.13
CA PRO A 190 27.18 -1.33 3.55
C PRO A 190 27.24 -2.29 2.36
N VAL A 191 26.13 -2.98 2.13
CA VAL A 191 25.93 -3.84 0.96
C VAL A 191 25.07 -3.12 -0.06
N THR A 192 25.31 -3.41 -1.33
CA THR A 192 24.45 -2.99 -2.44
C THR A 192 23.84 -4.19 -3.13
N ASN A 193 22.51 -4.25 -3.20
CA ASN A 193 21.71 -5.40 -3.61
C ASN A 193 22.08 -6.64 -2.77
N PHE A 194 22.43 -7.73 -3.44
CA PHE A 194 22.89 -9.00 -2.88
C PHE A 194 23.74 -9.65 -3.99
N GLY A 195 24.67 -10.56 -3.66
CA GLY A 195 25.59 -11.07 -4.68
C GLY A 195 26.46 -12.25 -4.25
N ALA A 196 27.14 -12.86 -5.24
CA ALA A 196 27.90 -14.10 -5.09
C ALA A 196 29.27 -13.88 -4.41
N GLY A 197 29.57 -14.73 -3.42
CA GLY A 197 30.76 -14.65 -2.57
C GLY A 197 30.38 -14.61 -1.07
N ASP A 198 31.38 -14.59 -0.19
CA ASP A 198 31.20 -14.86 1.24
C ASP A 198 30.40 -13.76 2.02
N GLU A 199 30.11 -12.58 1.45
CA GLU A 199 29.54 -11.43 2.19
C GLU A 199 28.45 -10.67 1.39
N GLY A 200 27.51 -11.38 0.77
CA GLY A 200 26.37 -10.78 0.06
C GLY A 200 25.25 -10.22 0.94
N PHE A 201 25.53 -9.83 2.18
CA PHE A 201 24.57 -9.43 3.21
C PHE A 201 25.11 -8.29 4.08
N ALA A 202 24.23 -7.44 4.60
CA ALA A 202 24.62 -6.51 5.66
C ALA A 202 24.50 -7.19 7.03
N GLY A 203 25.37 -6.81 7.97
CA GLY A 203 25.41 -7.36 9.32
C GLY A 203 26.65 -8.20 9.58
N LEU A 204 26.84 -8.61 10.83
CA LEU A 204 27.95 -9.47 11.23
C LEU A 204 27.39 -10.77 11.85
N PRO A 205 27.79 -11.96 11.34
CA PRO A 205 27.27 -13.23 11.83
C PRO A 205 27.39 -13.36 13.36
N ASN A 206 26.33 -13.84 14.01
CA ASN A 206 26.26 -14.01 15.47
C ASN A 206 26.37 -12.73 16.30
N HIS A 207 26.14 -11.55 15.70
CA HIS A 207 26.14 -10.27 16.41
C HIS A 207 24.80 -9.56 16.30
N ALA A 208 24.50 -8.73 17.30
CA ALA A 208 23.29 -7.92 17.36
C ALA A 208 23.54 -6.51 16.79
N HIS A 209 22.49 -5.91 16.23
CA HIS A 209 22.52 -4.60 15.58
C HIS A 209 21.48 -3.66 16.18
N ASP A 210 21.75 -2.34 16.15
CA ASP A 210 20.89 -1.33 16.78
C ASP A 210 20.39 -0.22 15.86
N LEU A 211 21.04 -0.01 14.71
CA LEU A 211 20.57 0.88 13.65
C LEU A 211 20.66 0.21 12.28
N LEU A 212 19.70 0.57 11.43
CA LEU A 212 19.61 0.19 10.03
C LEU A 212 19.41 1.45 9.19
N TYR A 213 20.16 1.61 8.10
CA TYR A 213 19.79 2.55 7.05
C TYR A 213 19.63 1.81 5.72
N ILE A 214 18.67 2.27 4.92
CA ILE A 214 18.40 1.74 3.57
C ILE A 214 18.14 2.91 2.63
N ARG A 215 18.75 2.89 1.46
CA ARG A 215 18.47 3.83 0.37
C ARG A 215 18.48 3.12 -0.97
N VAL A 216 17.73 3.68 -1.92
CA VAL A 216 17.73 3.25 -3.32
C VAL A 216 18.29 4.37 -4.19
N ASP A 217 18.94 4.02 -5.30
CA ASP A 217 19.42 4.98 -6.28
C ASP A 217 18.32 5.52 -7.20
N HIS A 218 17.16 4.87 -7.19
CA HIS A 218 16.00 5.25 -7.98
C HIS A 218 14.70 4.77 -7.29
N GLY A 219 13.64 5.56 -7.37
CA GLY A 219 12.42 5.33 -6.60
C GLY A 219 12.50 5.79 -5.16
N GLY A 220 11.54 5.32 -4.36
CA GLY A 220 11.50 5.53 -2.92
C GLY A 220 11.54 4.21 -2.17
N LEU A 221 11.94 4.24 -0.91
CA LEU A 221 11.85 3.08 -0.03
C LEU A 221 11.49 3.58 1.37
N GLN A 222 10.45 2.99 1.95
CA GLN A 222 10.14 3.17 3.36
C GLN A 222 10.48 1.91 4.11
N TYR A 223 11.04 2.04 5.29
CA TYR A 223 11.46 0.92 6.12
C TYR A 223 11.33 1.24 7.59
N ARG A 224 11.16 0.21 8.41
CA ARG A 224 11.17 0.31 9.86
C ARG A 224 11.71 -0.97 10.46
N VAL A 225 12.06 -0.90 11.74
CA VAL A 225 12.53 -2.05 12.51
C VAL A 225 11.67 -2.22 13.74
N SER A 226 11.61 -3.46 14.21
CA SER A 226 11.21 -3.78 15.57
C SER A 226 12.48 -4.01 16.39
N THR A 227 12.45 -3.57 17.64
CA THR A 227 13.47 -3.91 18.62
C THR A 227 12.91 -4.86 19.68
N LEU A 228 13.79 -5.63 20.32
CA LEU A 228 13.41 -6.47 21.46
C LEU A 228 12.88 -5.64 22.63
N GLU A 229 13.37 -4.41 22.76
CA GLU A 229 13.11 -3.52 23.87
C GLU A 229 11.83 -2.67 23.67
N ASP A 230 11.48 -2.30 22.43
CA ASP A 230 10.40 -1.33 22.15
C ASP A 230 9.33 -1.84 21.20
N GLY A 231 9.56 -2.97 20.53
CA GLY A 231 8.72 -3.43 19.43
C GLY A 231 8.88 -2.55 18.19
N TRP A 232 7.83 -2.46 17.37
CA TRP A 232 7.86 -1.71 16.11
C TRP A 232 8.05 -0.21 16.34
N LEU A 233 9.09 0.34 15.71
CA LEU A 233 9.36 1.77 15.65
C LEU A 233 8.70 2.41 14.42
N ASP A 234 8.74 3.74 14.36
CA ASP A 234 8.19 4.52 13.26
C ASP A 234 8.92 4.28 11.92
N TRP A 235 8.24 4.62 10.84
CA TRP A 235 8.77 4.50 9.48
C TRP A 235 9.83 5.55 9.18
N VAL A 236 10.84 5.10 8.43
CA VAL A 236 11.95 5.91 7.93
C VAL A 236 11.92 5.91 6.40
N TYR A 237 12.17 7.07 5.80
CA TYR A 237 12.00 7.33 4.36
C TYR A 237 13.29 7.75 3.65
N LYS A 238 14.36 7.93 4.41
CA LYS A 238 15.68 8.32 3.91
C LYS A 238 16.72 7.36 4.47
N GLY A 239 17.75 7.06 3.70
CA GLY A 239 18.92 6.32 4.20
C GLY A 239 20.13 7.22 4.30
N ASP A 240 20.48 7.64 5.51
CA ASP A 240 21.71 8.38 5.80
C ASP A 240 22.29 7.95 7.16
N PRO A 241 23.44 7.26 7.19
CA PRO A 241 24.06 6.80 8.44
C PRO A 241 24.57 7.94 9.34
N ASN A 242 24.62 9.18 8.84
CA ASN A 242 25.01 10.37 9.61
C ASN A 242 23.82 11.15 10.18
N ASP A 243 22.59 10.87 9.73
CA ASP A 243 21.35 11.39 10.29
C ASP A 243 20.60 10.26 10.98
N THR A 244 20.99 9.93 12.22
CA THR A 244 20.38 8.82 12.95
C THR A 244 18.93 9.10 13.37
N VAL A 245 18.43 10.33 13.20
CA VAL A 245 17.05 10.71 13.58
C VAL A 245 16.09 10.48 12.42
N ASN A 246 16.47 10.87 11.20
CA ASN A 246 15.58 10.78 10.02
C ASN A 246 16.08 9.82 8.93
N GLY A 247 17.33 9.35 9.05
CA GLY A 247 18.02 8.54 8.06
C GLY A 247 18.27 7.09 8.49
N CYS A 248 17.88 6.73 9.72
CA CYS A 248 18.09 5.40 10.29
C CYS A 248 16.84 4.93 11.04
N ALA A 249 16.54 3.63 10.94
CA ALA A 249 15.57 2.95 11.78
C ALA A 249 16.31 2.26 12.93
N GLY A 250 15.74 2.28 14.13
CA GLY A 250 16.33 1.72 15.34
C GLY A 250 16.66 2.76 16.40
N ILE A 251 17.08 2.30 17.57
CA ILE A 251 17.52 3.13 18.69
C ILE A 251 18.87 2.59 19.14
N VAL A 252 19.86 3.46 19.32
CA VAL A 252 21.20 3.05 19.79
C VAL A 252 21.09 2.27 21.10
N GLY A 253 21.68 1.08 21.13
CA GLY A 253 21.62 0.17 22.27
C GLY A 253 20.38 -0.71 22.36
N HIS A 254 19.41 -0.59 21.44
CA HIS A 254 18.21 -1.42 21.39
C HIS A 254 18.31 -2.39 20.20
N THR A 255 18.04 -3.67 20.45
CA THR A 255 18.36 -4.80 19.58
C THR A 255 17.31 -4.97 18.50
N ILE A 256 17.70 -4.84 17.23
CA ILE A 256 16.80 -5.12 16.10
C ILE A 256 16.50 -6.63 16.02
N ASP A 257 15.21 -6.99 15.95
CA ASP A 257 14.74 -8.38 15.80
C ASP A 257 13.96 -8.62 14.50
N LYS A 258 13.29 -7.59 13.98
CA LYS A 258 12.55 -7.64 12.71
C LYS A 258 12.73 -6.38 11.88
N VAL A 259 12.54 -6.51 10.57
CA VAL A 259 12.57 -5.44 9.58
C VAL A 259 11.32 -5.54 8.72
N GLN A 260 10.74 -4.39 8.39
CA GLN A 260 9.68 -4.27 7.40
C GLN A 260 10.04 -3.15 6.42
N MET A 261 9.81 -3.35 5.13
CA MET A 261 10.08 -2.35 4.11
C MET A 261 9.07 -2.40 2.97
N ILE A 262 8.93 -1.32 2.23
CA ILE A 262 8.11 -1.23 1.02
C ILE A 262 8.90 -0.42 -0.02
N TYR A 263 9.11 -0.99 -1.20
CA TYR A 263 9.65 -0.23 -2.33
C TYR A 263 8.55 0.55 -3.05
N LEU A 264 8.82 1.82 -3.31
CA LEU A 264 7.91 2.75 -3.97
C LEU A 264 8.39 2.93 -5.41
N THR A 265 7.86 2.11 -6.33
CA THR A 265 8.15 2.25 -7.75
C THR A 265 7.68 3.62 -8.26
N PRO A 266 8.54 4.40 -8.95
CA PRO A 266 8.13 5.65 -9.59
C PRO A 266 6.94 5.49 -10.52
N ALA A 267 6.07 6.50 -10.51
CA ALA A 267 4.94 6.54 -11.43
C ALA A 267 5.41 6.41 -12.90
N GLY A 268 4.73 5.55 -13.66
CA GLY A 268 5.03 5.31 -15.07
C GLY A 268 6.19 4.33 -15.33
N GLU A 269 6.80 3.74 -14.31
CA GLU A 269 7.80 2.68 -14.48
C GLU A 269 7.25 1.28 -14.21
N PRO A 270 7.84 0.22 -14.81
CA PRO A 270 7.45 -1.15 -14.52
C PRO A 270 7.55 -1.44 -13.01
N TYR A 271 6.48 -2.03 -12.47
CA TYR A 271 6.36 -2.32 -11.04
C TYR A 271 7.50 -3.21 -10.56
N GLN A 272 8.16 -2.76 -9.48
CA GLN A 272 9.17 -3.49 -8.73
C GLN A 272 8.81 -3.42 -7.24
N GLN A 273 9.39 -4.33 -6.46
CA GLN A 273 9.10 -4.56 -5.05
C GLN A 273 10.40 -4.78 -4.29
N ALA A 274 10.36 -4.55 -2.97
CA ALA A 274 11.45 -4.96 -2.11
C ALA A 274 11.28 -6.44 -1.74
N TYR A 275 12.24 -7.27 -2.11
CA TYR A 275 12.38 -8.61 -1.60
C TYR A 275 13.50 -8.62 -0.57
N TYR A 276 13.27 -9.26 0.56
CA TYR A 276 14.27 -9.26 1.62
C TYR A 276 14.11 -10.46 2.52
N ARG A 277 15.23 -10.88 3.14
CA ARG A 277 15.26 -11.98 4.09
C ARG A 277 16.35 -11.73 5.12
N THR A 278 16.20 -12.37 6.28
CA THR A 278 17.08 -12.18 7.42
C THR A 278 17.56 -13.50 7.97
N GLN A 279 18.67 -13.46 8.69
CA GLN A 279 19.07 -14.54 9.60
C GLN A 279 19.20 -13.97 11.02
N THR A 280 19.11 -14.85 12.02
CA THR A 280 19.17 -14.49 13.43
C THR A 280 20.41 -15.07 14.07
N THR A 281 20.83 -14.52 15.21
CA THR A 281 21.96 -15.06 15.98
C THR A 281 21.71 -16.44 16.57
N ALA A 282 20.46 -16.93 16.53
CA ALA A 282 20.05 -18.20 17.14
C ALA A 282 19.79 -19.31 16.12
N ARG A 283 19.89 -19.03 14.81
CA ARG A 283 19.50 -19.97 13.75
C ARG A 283 20.57 -20.08 12.69
N GLU A 284 20.70 -21.29 12.17
CA GLU A 284 21.40 -21.56 10.93
C GLU A 284 20.44 -21.36 9.75
N ASN A 285 20.96 -20.88 8.62
CA ASN A 285 20.25 -20.53 7.38
C ASN A 285 19.37 -19.27 7.44
N TRP A 286 19.07 -18.76 6.25
CA TRP A 286 18.15 -17.66 6.03
C TRP A 286 16.72 -18.05 6.40
N LEU A 287 15.98 -17.11 6.98
CA LEU A 287 14.52 -17.19 7.11
C LEU A 287 13.84 -16.99 5.75
N ASP A 288 12.54 -17.27 5.70
CA ASP A 288 11.74 -17.11 4.50
C ASP A 288 11.80 -15.66 3.97
N VAL A 289 11.70 -15.56 2.65
CA VAL A 289 11.73 -14.27 1.95
C VAL A 289 10.43 -13.53 2.24
N CYS A 290 10.55 -12.23 2.47
CA CYS A 290 9.46 -11.28 2.56
C CYS A 290 9.42 -10.40 1.32
N CYS A 291 8.23 -9.93 0.97
CA CYS A 291 7.99 -9.05 -0.17
C CYS A 291 7.20 -7.85 0.32
N ASP A 292 7.78 -6.66 0.21
CA ASP A 292 7.31 -5.43 0.83
C ASP A 292 6.76 -5.68 2.25
N ASP A 293 5.54 -5.24 2.56
CA ASP A 293 4.85 -5.46 3.83
C ASP A 293 3.93 -6.69 3.81
N GLY A 294 4.13 -7.62 2.88
CA GLY A 294 3.32 -8.83 2.70
C GLY A 294 1.97 -8.57 2.05
N THR A 295 1.67 -7.33 1.66
CA THR A 295 0.41 -6.97 1.00
C THR A 295 0.54 -6.85 -0.52
N SER A 296 1.76 -6.75 -1.05
CA SER A 296 1.99 -6.58 -2.49
C SER A 296 1.90 -7.88 -3.29
N ILE A 297 2.22 -9.03 -2.67
CA ILE A 297 1.98 -10.38 -3.21
C ILE A 297 1.44 -11.27 -2.09
N ALA A 298 0.34 -11.98 -2.35
CA ALA A 298 -0.17 -12.99 -1.43
C ALA A 298 0.89 -14.07 -1.15
N LEU A 299 0.89 -14.63 0.07
CA LEU A 299 1.80 -15.68 0.57
C LEU A 299 3.15 -15.19 1.14
N TYR A 300 3.49 -13.91 1.00
CA TYR A 300 4.69 -13.36 1.64
C TYR A 300 4.36 -12.82 3.04
N ASP A 301 5.26 -13.09 3.98
CA ASP A 301 5.16 -12.53 5.32
C ASP A 301 5.34 -11.02 5.29
N GLY A 302 4.66 -10.36 6.24
CA GLY A 302 4.62 -8.91 6.26
C GLY A 302 5.90 -8.23 6.76
N TRP A 303 6.89 -9.00 7.21
CA TRP A 303 8.14 -8.52 7.79
C TRP A 303 9.13 -9.68 7.89
N ALA A 304 10.43 -9.40 7.78
CA ALA A 304 11.49 -10.39 7.95
C ALA A 304 12.08 -10.31 9.36
N GLY A 305 12.38 -11.46 9.96
CA GLY A 305 12.99 -11.57 11.28
C GLY A 305 12.39 -12.70 12.11
N MET A 306 12.71 -12.74 13.40
CA MET A 306 12.07 -13.66 14.35
C MET A 306 11.90 -12.94 15.69
N PRO A 307 10.66 -12.82 16.21
CA PRO A 307 10.43 -12.16 17.49
C PRO A 307 11.27 -12.79 18.60
N GLY A 308 12.01 -11.97 19.34
CA GLY A 308 12.84 -12.44 20.44
C GLY A 308 14.26 -12.88 20.04
N GLU A 309 14.58 -12.95 18.74
CA GLU A 309 15.92 -13.32 18.27
C GLU A 309 16.60 -12.13 17.58
N PRO A 310 17.82 -11.75 17.99
CA PRO A 310 18.55 -10.66 17.33
C PRO A 310 18.78 -10.94 15.84
N LEU A 311 18.50 -9.95 15.00
CA LEU A 311 18.81 -9.97 13.58
C LEU A 311 20.33 -9.86 13.38
N ASP A 312 20.92 -10.85 12.72
CA ASP A 312 22.37 -10.89 12.49
C ASP A 312 22.75 -10.49 11.06
N ARG A 313 21.93 -10.84 10.07
CA ARG A 313 22.19 -10.60 8.65
C ARG A 313 20.92 -10.22 7.90
N LEU A 314 21.08 -9.37 6.91
CA LEU A 314 20.02 -8.87 6.04
C LEU A 314 20.42 -8.94 4.57
N GLN A 315 19.53 -9.44 3.73
CA GLN A 315 19.60 -9.36 2.28
C GLN A 315 18.42 -8.60 1.72
N ILE A 316 18.67 -7.69 0.78
CA ILE A 316 17.63 -6.91 0.10
C ILE A 316 17.89 -6.88 -1.41
N GLY A 317 16.86 -7.15 -2.19
CA GLY A 317 16.86 -6.95 -3.63
C GLY A 317 15.61 -6.20 -4.07
N ILE A 318 15.77 -5.30 -5.05
CA ILE A 318 14.64 -4.65 -5.72
C ILE A 318 14.45 -5.31 -7.08
N GLY A 319 13.21 -5.70 -7.40
CA GLY A 319 12.92 -6.32 -8.68
C GLY A 319 11.43 -6.56 -8.90
N SER A 320 11.09 -7.04 -10.10
CA SER A 320 9.73 -7.46 -10.44
C SER A 320 9.43 -8.92 -10.05
N VAL A 321 10.45 -9.64 -9.60
CA VAL A 321 10.39 -11.03 -9.11
C VAL A 321 11.39 -11.20 -7.98
N SER A 322 11.11 -12.12 -7.05
CA SER A 322 12.06 -12.48 -6.00
C SER A 322 13.39 -12.90 -6.62
N PRO A 323 14.51 -12.29 -6.23
CA PRO A 323 15.82 -12.74 -6.68
C PRO A 323 16.45 -13.80 -5.76
N PHE A 324 15.72 -14.24 -4.73
CA PHE A 324 16.10 -15.24 -3.74
C PHE A 324 15.44 -16.59 -3.99
#